data_AF-A0A8J7U840-F1
#
_entry.id   AF-A0A8J7U840-F1
#
_cell.length_a   1.000
_cell.length_b   1.000
_cell.length_c   1.000
_cell.angle_alpha   90.00
_cell.angle_beta   90.00
_cell.angle_gamma   90.00
#
_symmetry.space_group_name_H-M   'P 1'
#
loop_
_entity.id
_entity.type
_entity.pdbx_description
1 polymer ?
#
loop_
_entity_poly.entity_id
_entity_poly.type
_entity_poly.pdbx_seq_one_letter_code
_entity_poly.pdbx_strand_id
1 'polypeptide(L)'
;MALQPPFYPIVYLRGYAGGQSAVEETVSTPYMGFNLGATKLRQTYEGKPEKYVFESPLVRLIKDHDYDDCYRNGDYPQSGESIPARSIWISRYYEVVSEELGEGEPQTMRAFAEDLRALILRIRDHVCGTDTQQQDAFKVHLVAHSMGGLIARCYLQTLCTLGARDEEGQPDDQKNQALALSKTGGVPLVAKVFTYGTPHNGIELLGVNVPNLGPLDTFQSKVFNRKVMRDYLSLPAKTPKNKAVNSLNNSFDPNRFFCFIGTNYKDYTVAMGITRRTTGAMSDGLVMCKNAWVQGAPRAYAHRAHSGWYGLVNSEEGYQNLRRFLFGDVRVDVFLDVDKVTFPKPIQGHIDKGKTIRAVYYIETVARIRGERIKLHERIKDQGSAIMRKDTAFSGPKANAIFLMSGFLNSKNRSPKVADQAMNFAVDVRVLVPEYEIDYKYWFDDYVEGATLYNEQFNFFVRFTADGSVNLKYGTQSKNGAGVGKRNPTVKADGDVKTFSIPIGFSPTAAQEPHGKLRGTLLIKAQRI
;
A
#
# COMPACT_ATOMS: atom_id res chain seq x y z
N MET A 1 24.07 -3.41 -17.98
CA MET A 1 24.60 -2.81 -16.73
C MET A 1 24.60 -3.88 -15.65
N ALA A 2 25.65 -3.96 -14.84
CA ALA A 2 25.75 -4.88 -13.71
C ALA A 2 24.68 -4.60 -12.64
N LEU A 3 24.36 -5.59 -11.81
CA LEU A 3 23.47 -5.44 -10.65
C LEU A 3 24.02 -4.37 -9.69
N GLN A 4 23.24 -3.31 -9.45
CA GLN A 4 23.60 -2.25 -8.52
C GLN A 4 22.38 -1.77 -7.74
N PRO A 5 22.33 -1.95 -6.40
CA PRO A 5 21.25 -1.41 -5.59
C PRO A 5 21.09 0.12 -5.80
N PRO A 6 19.86 0.64 -5.84
CA PRO A 6 18.58 -0.05 -5.65
C PRO A 6 17.98 -0.62 -6.94
N PHE A 7 18.74 -0.72 -8.04
CA PHE A 7 18.23 -1.17 -9.34
C PHE A 7 18.37 -2.68 -9.53
N TYR A 8 17.23 -3.36 -9.51
CA TYR A 8 17.08 -4.79 -9.76
C TYR A 8 16.02 -5.04 -10.85
N PRO A 9 15.99 -6.23 -11.47
CA PRO A 9 14.90 -6.59 -12.36
C PRO A 9 13.55 -6.47 -11.66
N ILE A 10 12.53 -6.01 -12.38
CA ILE A 10 11.16 -5.88 -11.87
C ILE A 10 10.31 -6.99 -12.46
N VAL A 11 9.66 -7.78 -11.60
CA VAL A 11 8.69 -8.80 -12.01
C VAL A 11 7.29 -8.33 -11.65
N TYR A 12 6.46 -8.15 -12.67
CA TYR A 12 5.06 -7.82 -12.53
C TYR A 12 4.20 -9.07 -12.33
N LEU A 13 3.31 -9.03 -11.33
CA LEU A 13 2.38 -10.10 -10.99
C LEU A 13 0.95 -9.58 -11.10
N ARG A 14 0.29 -9.80 -12.25
CA ARG A 14 -1.08 -9.33 -12.45
C ARG A 14 -2.06 -10.34 -11.87
N GLY A 15 -2.81 -9.97 -10.84
CA GLY A 15 -3.99 -10.72 -10.43
C GLY A 15 -5.31 -10.05 -10.83
N TYR A 16 -6.36 -10.85 -10.93
CA TYR A 16 -7.75 -10.43 -11.05
C TYR A 16 -8.65 -11.29 -10.16
N ALA A 17 -9.80 -10.74 -9.77
CA ALA A 17 -10.87 -11.48 -9.13
C ALA A 17 -12.05 -11.54 -10.12
N GLY A 18 -12.18 -12.65 -10.84
CA GLY A 18 -13.15 -12.85 -11.90
C GLY A 18 -13.08 -14.26 -12.45
N GLY A 19 -14.12 -14.67 -13.18
CA GLY A 19 -14.14 -15.96 -13.86
C GLY A 19 -13.25 -15.98 -15.11
N GLN A 20 -13.35 -17.05 -15.88
CA GLN A 20 -12.50 -17.33 -17.02
C GLN A 20 -12.40 -16.19 -18.05
N SER A 21 -13.49 -15.48 -18.32
CA SER A 21 -13.46 -14.33 -19.25
C SER A 21 -12.43 -13.26 -18.89
N ALA A 22 -12.20 -13.03 -17.60
CA ALA A 22 -11.20 -12.06 -17.16
C ALA A 22 -9.77 -12.58 -17.29
N VAL A 23 -9.58 -13.90 -17.22
CA VAL A 23 -8.31 -14.55 -17.57
C VAL A 23 -8.04 -14.31 -19.04
N GLU A 24 -9.00 -14.61 -19.92
CA GLU A 24 -8.85 -14.44 -21.37
C GLU A 24 -8.58 -12.99 -21.78
N GLU A 25 -9.32 -12.02 -21.23
CA GLU A 25 -9.05 -10.59 -21.45
C GLU A 25 -7.63 -10.19 -21.00
N THR A 26 -7.12 -10.80 -19.93
CA THR A 26 -5.80 -10.49 -19.39
C THR A 26 -4.68 -11.05 -20.26
N VAL A 27 -4.76 -12.34 -20.62
CA VAL A 27 -3.72 -13.02 -21.43
C VAL A 27 -3.67 -12.49 -22.86
N SER A 28 -4.80 -11.98 -23.38
CA SER A 28 -4.90 -11.27 -24.66
C SER A 28 -4.11 -9.97 -24.75
N THR A 29 -3.44 -9.55 -23.66
CA THR A 29 -2.56 -8.38 -23.65
C THR A 29 -1.11 -8.75 -23.34
N PRO A 30 -0.12 -8.17 -24.05
CA PRO A 30 1.29 -8.57 -23.91
C PRO A 30 1.86 -8.30 -22.52
N TYR A 31 1.36 -7.28 -21.83
CA TYR A 31 1.81 -6.92 -20.49
C TYR A 31 0.76 -7.15 -19.40
N MET A 32 -0.24 -8.00 -19.66
CA MET A 32 -1.33 -8.30 -18.72
C MET A 32 -1.99 -7.03 -18.14
N GLY A 33 -2.17 -6.03 -19.00
CA GLY A 33 -2.76 -4.73 -18.67
C GLY A 33 -1.87 -3.73 -17.92
N PHE A 34 -0.60 -4.04 -17.60
CA PHE A 34 0.30 -3.10 -16.92
C PHE A 34 0.75 -1.92 -17.79
N ASN A 35 0.54 -1.99 -19.11
CA ASN A 35 0.89 -0.96 -20.10
C ASN A 35 -0.25 0.00 -20.46
N LEU A 36 -1.48 -0.20 -19.95
CA LEU A 36 -2.67 0.50 -20.47
C LEU A 36 -2.70 2.00 -20.15
N GLY A 37 -2.24 2.40 -18.96
CA GLY A 37 -2.25 3.81 -18.55
C GLY A 37 -3.67 4.38 -18.44
N ALA A 38 -3.79 5.71 -18.47
CA ALA A 38 -5.07 6.41 -18.48
C ALA A 38 -4.98 7.82 -19.09
N THR A 39 -6.05 8.23 -19.77
CA THR A 39 -6.29 9.63 -20.13
C THR A 39 -7.34 10.22 -19.20
N LYS A 40 -7.12 11.44 -18.70
CA LYS A 40 -8.04 12.18 -17.83
C LYS A 40 -8.24 13.60 -18.34
N LEU A 41 -9.36 14.22 -17.97
CA LEU A 41 -9.58 15.65 -18.20
C LEU A 41 -9.05 16.45 -17.01
N ARG A 42 -8.44 17.60 -17.32
CA ARG A 42 -8.11 18.68 -16.40
C ARG A 42 -8.78 19.96 -16.89
N GLN A 43 -8.74 21.00 -16.09
CA GLN A 43 -9.33 22.29 -16.45
C GLN A 43 -8.22 23.34 -16.51
N THR A 44 -8.17 24.10 -17.60
CA THR A 44 -7.25 25.24 -17.76
C THR A 44 -7.72 26.43 -16.93
N TYR A 45 -6.92 27.49 -16.88
CA TYR A 45 -7.31 28.73 -16.20
C TYR A 45 -8.52 29.41 -16.86
N GLU A 46 -8.78 29.22 -18.15
CA GLU A 46 -10.02 29.68 -18.81
C GLU A 46 -11.21 28.75 -18.59
N GLY A 47 -11.03 27.70 -17.78
CA GLY A 47 -12.07 26.72 -17.52
C GLY A 47 -12.27 25.68 -18.62
N LYS A 48 -11.38 25.62 -19.61
CA LYS A 48 -11.49 24.66 -20.72
C LYS A 48 -10.96 23.28 -20.30
N PRO A 49 -11.61 22.18 -20.73
CA PRO A 49 -11.07 20.85 -20.48
C PRO A 49 -9.77 20.63 -21.27
N GLU A 50 -8.71 20.18 -20.60
CA GLU A 50 -7.41 19.82 -21.16
C GLU A 50 -7.15 18.32 -20.92
N LYS A 51 -6.56 17.65 -21.92
CA LYS A 51 -6.19 16.24 -21.81
C LYS A 51 -4.93 16.07 -20.95
N TYR A 52 -5.01 15.24 -19.92
CA TYR A 52 -3.88 14.71 -19.17
C TYR A 52 -3.67 13.23 -19.53
N VAL A 53 -2.43 12.85 -19.83
CA VAL A 53 -2.06 11.48 -20.19
C VAL A 53 -1.11 10.92 -19.14
N PHE A 54 -1.48 9.78 -18.56
CA PHE A 54 -0.60 8.92 -17.79
C PHE A 54 -0.34 7.64 -18.58
N GLU A 55 0.91 7.37 -18.93
CA GLU A 55 1.27 6.36 -19.93
C GLU A 55 1.29 4.91 -19.41
N SER A 56 1.13 4.73 -18.10
CA SER A 56 1.29 3.50 -17.31
C SER A 56 2.57 3.44 -16.47
N PRO A 57 2.58 2.68 -15.36
CA PRO A 57 3.80 2.46 -14.57
C PRO A 57 4.92 1.84 -15.39
N LEU A 58 4.62 0.91 -16.31
CA LEU A 58 5.61 0.22 -17.14
C LEU A 58 6.35 1.23 -18.04
N VAL A 59 5.61 2.01 -18.83
CA VAL A 59 6.21 3.00 -19.73
C VAL A 59 6.99 4.07 -18.95
N ARG A 60 6.48 4.47 -17.77
CA ARG A 60 7.15 5.46 -16.92
C ARG A 60 8.39 4.90 -16.22
N LEU A 61 8.52 3.58 -16.00
CA LEU A 61 9.77 2.98 -15.54
C LEU A 61 10.84 3.01 -16.63
N ILE A 62 10.47 2.72 -17.88
CA ILE A 62 11.36 2.82 -19.05
C ILE A 62 11.88 4.26 -19.19
N LYS A 63 10.96 5.24 -19.20
CA LYS A 63 11.30 6.65 -19.45
C LYS A 63 12.03 7.34 -18.30
N ASP A 64 11.67 7.06 -17.05
CA ASP A 64 12.20 7.82 -15.91
C ASP A 64 13.39 7.13 -15.21
N HIS A 65 13.62 5.83 -15.46
CA HIS A 65 14.67 5.05 -14.77
C HIS A 65 15.49 4.13 -15.68
N ASP A 66 15.35 4.27 -17.00
CA ASP A 66 16.08 3.50 -18.01
C ASP A 66 15.91 1.98 -17.85
N TYR A 67 14.69 1.54 -17.53
CA TYR A 67 14.35 0.13 -17.58
C TYR A 67 14.09 -0.30 -19.04
N ASP A 68 14.45 -1.53 -19.38
CA ASP A 68 14.16 -2.17 -20.66
C ASP A 68 12.99 -3.16 -20.50
N ASP A 69 12.15 -3.32 -21.51
CA ASP A 69 11.23 -4.46 -21.55
C ASP A 69 11.99 -5.72 -22.02
N CYS A 70 11.79 -6.83 -21.32
CA CYS A 70 12.59 -8.03 -21.59
C CYS A 70 12.15 -8.79 -22.84
N TYR A 71 11.03 -8.45 -23.48
CA TYR A 71 10.49 -9.27 -24.56
C TYR A 71 11.39 -9.20 -25.80
N ARG A 72 11.55 -10.33 -26.48
CA ARG A 72 12.30 -10.48 -27.73
C ARG A 72 11.39 -11.21 -28.72
N ASN A 73 11.02 -10.52 -29.80
CA ASN A 73 10.11 -11.05 -30.83
C ASN A 73 8.79 -11.63 -30.29
N GLY A 74 8.25 -11.05 -29.20
CA GLY A 74 6.98 -11.46 -28.60
C GLY A 74 7.07 -12.54 -27.52
N ASP A 75 8.26 -13.04 -27.18
CA ASP A 75 8.47 -14.03 -26.12
C ASP A 75 9.58 -13.59 -25.15
N TYR A 76 9.78 -14.32 -24.06
CA TYR A 76 10.93 -14.14 -23.19
C TYR A 76 12.24 -14.39 -23.95
N PRO A 77 13.36 -13.77 -23.52
CA PRO A 77 14.68 -13.99 -24.11
C PRO A 77 15.07 -15.47 -24.16
N GLN A 78 15.73 -15.90 -25.24
CA GLN A 78 16.21 -17.26 -25.40
C GLN A 78 17.40 -17.53 -24.49
N SER A 79 17.57 -18.79 -24.07
CA SER A 79 18.68 -19.19 -23.19
C SER A 79 20.03 -18.73 -23.75
N GLY A 80 20.88 -18.15 -22.91
CA GLY A 80 22.18 -17.58 -23.28
C GLY A 80 22.14 -16.10 -23.69
N GLU A 81 20.97 -15.50 -23.91
CA GLU A 81 20.87 -14.06 -24.12
C GLU A 81 21.14 -13.28 -22.82
N SER A 82 21.97 -12.25 -22.89
CA SER A 82 22.25 -11.36 -21.76
C SER A 82 21.25 -10.23 -21.67
N ILE A 83 20.66 -10.03 -20.49
CA ILE A 83 19.64 -9.00 -20.24
C ILE A 83 20.16 -8.02 -19.18
N PRO A 84 19.99 -6.69 -19.34
CA PRO A 84 20.42 -5.72 -18.34
C PRO A 84 19.65 -5.91 -17.02
N ALA A 85 20.32 -5.66 -15.89
CA ALA A 85 19.69 -5.71 -14.57
C ALA A 85 18.45 -4.79 -14.45
N ARG A 86 18.41 -3.67 -15.19
CA ARG A 86 17.22 -2.81 -15.30
C ARG A 86 16.28 -3.35 -16.37
N SER A 87 15.65 -4.48 -16.09
CA SER A 87 14.71 -5.14 -17.00
C SER A 87 13.35 -5.33 -16.34
N ILE A 88 12.29 -5.23 -17.13
CA ILE A 88 10.90 -5.48 -16.71
C ILE A 88 10.44 -6.82 -17.29
N TRP A 89 9.94 -7.67 -16.41
CA TRP A 89 9.41 -9.00 -16.71
C TRP A 89 7.97 -9.09 -16.24
N ILE A 90 7.13 -9.82 -16.96
CA ILE A 90 5.74 -10.10 -16.57
C ILE A 90 5.67 -11.56 -16.18
N SER A 91 5.15 -11.90 -15.01
CA SER A 91 4.84 -13.29 -14.69
C SER A 91 3.52 -13.66 -15.36
N ARG A 92 3.62 -14.46 -16.42
CA ARG A 92 2.48 -14.88 -17.24
C ARG A 92 1.73 -16.11 -16.72
N TYR A 93 1.55 -16.21 -15.40
CA TYR A 93 0.93 -17.39 -14.77
C TYR A 93 -0.55 -17.61 -15.16
N TYR A 94 -1.21 -16.63 -15.80
CA TYR A 94 -2.56 -16.81 -16.32
C TYR A 94 -2.61 -17.62 -17.62
N GLU A 95 -1.50 -17.78 -18.35
CA GLU A 95 -1.51 -18.51 -19.62
C GLU A 95 -1.82 -20.00 -19.44
N VAL A 96 -1.26 -20.63 -18.42
CA VAL A 96 -1.52 -22.06 -18.14
C VAL A 96 -2.98 -22.34 -17.75
N VAL A 97 -3.69 -21.33 -17.23
CA VAL A 97 -5.12 -21.43 -16.88
C VAL A 97 -6.05 -20.88 -17.96
N SER A 98 -5.53 -20.33 -19.07
CA SER A 98 -6.34 -19.87 -20.20
C SER A 98 -6.88 -21.08 -20.97
N GLU A 99 -8.11 -20.97 -21.48
CA GLU A 99 -8.70 -21.95 -22.38
C GLU A 99 -8.08 -21.88 -23.79
N GLU A 100 -7.60 -20.69 -24.19
CA GLU A 100 -7.01 -20.47 -25.51
C GLU A 100 -5.52 -20.83 -25.58
N LEU A 101 -4.77 -20.56 -24.50
CA LEU A 101 -3.31 -20.72 -24.46
C LEU A 101 -2.82 -21.87 -23.57
N GLY A 102 -3.67 -22.39 -22.69
CA GLY A 102 -3.31 -23.34 -21.65
C GLY A 102 -4.25 -24.53 -21.57
N GLU A 103 -4.42 -25.05 -20.36
CA GLU A 103 -5.24 -26.24 -20.09
C GLU A 103 -6.68 -25.89 -19.69
N GLY A 104 -6.99 -24.60 -19.48
CA GLY A 104 -8.28 -24.14 -18.95
C GLY A 104 -8.53 -24.50 -17.48
N GLU A 105 -7.63 -25.23 -16.82
CA GLU A 105 -7.83 -25.75 -15.47
C GLU A 105 -7.27 -24.82 -14.37
N PRO A 106 -7.99 -24.62 -13.25
CA PRO A 106 -7.51 -23.78 -12.16
C PRO A 106 -6.23 -24.32 -11.49
N GLN A 107 -5.22 -23.47 -11.38
CA GLN A 107 -3.97 -23.80 -10.69
C GLN A 107 -3.96 -23.38 -9.21
N THR A 108 -3.11 -24.03 -8.41
CA THR A 108 -3.00 -23.71 -6.99
C THR A 108 -2.08 -22.51 -6.73
N MET A 109 -2.28 -21.82 -5.61
CA MET A 109 -1.37 -20.73 -5.17
C MET A 109 0.08 -21.20 -4.99
N ARG A 110 0.28 -22.49 -4.64
CA ARG A 110 1.61 -23.10 -4.49
C ARG A 110 2.26 -23.31 -5.86
N ALA A 111 1.52 -23.81 -6.85
CA ALA A 111 2.00 -23.93 -8.23
C ALA A 111 2.41 -22.56 -8.81
N PHE A 112 1.57 -21.53 -8.66
CA PHE A 112 1.95 -20.18 -9.09
C PHE A 112 3.19 -19.63 -8.38
N ALA A 113 3.43 -20.02 -7.13
CA ALA A 113 4.65 -19.64 -6.42
C ALA A 113 5.89 -20.39 -6.94
N GLU A 114 5.73 -21.65 -7.36
CA GLU A 114 6.77 -22.45 -8.03
C GLU A 114 7.12 -21.83 -9.39
N ASP A 115 6.13 -21.47 -10.19
CA ASP A 115 6.33 -20.77 -11.48
C ASP A 115 7.05 -19.43 -11.30
N LEU A 116 6.66 -18.66 -10.28
CA LEU A 116 7.33 -17.41 -9.94
C LEU A 116 8.81 -17.65 -9.57
N ARG A 117 9.12 -18.71 -8.81
CA ARG A 117 10.51 -19.06 -8.50
C ARG A 117 11.28 -19.45 -9.76
N ALA A 118 10.71 -20.26 -10.63
CA ALA A 118 11.31 -20.66 -11.89
C ALA A 118 11.62 -19.44 -12.77
N LEU A 119 10.67 -18.51 -12.90
CA LEU A 119 10.88 -17.25 -13.62
C LEU A 119 12.02 -16.42 -13.00
N ILE A 120 12.06 -16.28 -11.67
CA ILE A 120 13.12 -15.51 -11.01
C ILE A 120 14.50 -16.13 -11.25
N LEU A 121 14.62 -17.47 -11.29
CA LEU A 121 15.87 -18.14 -11.62
C LEU A 121 16.26 -17.92 -13.08
N ARG A 122 15.31 -18.01 -14.01
CA ARG A 122 15.54 -17.66 -15.42
C ARG A 122 16.08 -16.23 -15.56
N ILE A 123 15.48 -15.26 -14.86
CA ILE A 123 15.94 -13.87 -14.86
C ILE A 123 17.37 -13.77 -14.30
N ARG A 124 17.67 -14.45 -13.19
CA ARG A 124 19.01 -14.49 -12.62
C ARG A 124 20.02 -14.95 -13.67
N ASP A 125 19.72 -16.01 -14.38
CA ASP A 125 20.64 -16.61 -15.34
C ASP A 125 20.87 -15.68 -16.55
N HIS A 126 19.84 -14.98 -17.05
CA HIS A 126 19.99 -13.97 -18.10
C HIS A 126 20.77 -12.71 -17.65
N VAL A 127 20.59 -12.28 -16.40
CA VAL A 127 21.19 -11.04 -15.89
C VAL A 127 22.61 -11.25 -15.40
N CYS A 128 22.88 -12.37 -14.75
CA CYS A 128 24.17 -12.66 -14.10
C CYS A 128 25.08 -13.56 -14.96
N GLY A 129 24.51 -14.33 -15.90
CA GLY A 129 25.26 -15.38 -16.58
C GLY A 129 25.90 -16.34 -15.59
N THR A 130 27.20 -16.60 -15.76
CA THR A 130 28.01 -17.47 -14.88
C THR A 130 28.75 -16.72 -13.76
N ASP A 131 28.53 -15.41 -13.61
CA ASP A 131 29.18 -14.61 -12.57
C ASP A 131 28.57 -14.90 -11.19
N THR A 132 29.29 -15.69 -10.39
CA THR A 132 28.86 -16.12 -9.05
C THR A 132 28.65 -14.94 -8.10
N GLN A 133 29.46 -13.88 -8.17
CA GLN A 133 29.28 -12.70 -7.31
C GLN A 133 27.98 -11.98 -7.62
N GLN A 134 27.64 -11.86 -8.91
CA GLN A 134 26.36 -11.30 -9.32
C GLN A 134 25.19 -12.21 -8.99
N GLN A 135 25.33 -13.54 -9.13
CA GLN A 135 24.29 -14.50 -8.72
C GLN A 135 24.00 -14.42 -7.21
N ASP A 136 25.02 -14.27 -6.37
CA ASP A 136 24.87 -14.14 -4.91
C ASP A 136 24.18 -12.82 -4.53
N ALA A 137 24.56 -11.72 -5.20
CA ALA A 137 23.96 -10.41 -5.01
C ALA A 137 22.56 -10.29 -5.65
N PHE A 138 22.16 -11.24 -6.50
CA PHE A 138 20.93 -11.16 -7.29
C PHE A 138 19.69 -11.10 -6.42
N LYS A 139 18.81 -10.16 -6.78
CA LYS A 139 17.45 -10.03 -6.27
C LYS A 139 16.56 -9.48 -7.39
N VAL A 140 15.25 -9.60 -7.21
CA VAL A 140 14.24 -8.89 -8.02
C VAL A 140 13.37 -7.99 -7.14
N HIS A 141 12.72 -7.01 -7.75
CA HIS A 141 11.56 -6.32 -7.19
C HIS A 141 10.28 -6.99 -7.69
N LEU A 142 9.35 -7.28 -6.78
CA LEU A 142 8.02 -7.77 -7.16
C LEU A 142 7.02 -6.62 -7.15
N VAL A 143 6.30 -6.44 -8.26
CA VAL A 143 5.24 -5.43 -8.37
C VAL A 143 3.94 -6.14 -8.70
N ALA A 144 3.10 -6.30 -7.69
CA ALA A 144 1.94 -7.17 -7.78
C ALA A 144 0.63 -6.41 -7.69
N HIS A 145 -0.40 -6.92 -8.35
CA HIS A 145 -1.76 -6.38 -8.32
C HIS A 145 -2.74 -7.46 -7.86
N SER A 146 -3.68 -7.09 -7.00
CA SER A 146 -4.76 -7.98 -6.56
C SER A 146 -4.22 -9.35 -6.08
N MET A 147 -4.73 -10.48 -6.60
CA MET A 147 -4.28 -11.84 -6.31
C MET A 147 -2.77 -12.07 -6.49
N GLY A 148 -2.11 -11.35 -7.42
CA GLY A 148 -0.67 -11.49 -7.64
C GLY A 148 0.15 -11.20 -6.37
N GLY A 149 -0.35 -10.32 -5.49
CA GLY A 149 0.30 -10.06 -4.20
C GLY A 149 0.17 -11.22 -3.21
N LEU A 150 -0.83 -12.08 -3.37
CA LEU A 150 -0.96 -13.33 -2.61
C LEU A 150 -0.04 -14.42 -3.15
N ILE A 151 0.25 -14.43 -4.46
CA ILE A 151 1.27 -15.31 -5.06
C ILE A 151 2.64 -14.91 -4.52
N ALA A 152 2.97 -13.61 -4.53
CA ALA A 152 4.20 -13.10 -3.92
C ALA A 152 4.32 -13.52 -2.45
N ARG A 153 3.22 -13.50 -1.69
CA ARG A 153 3.22 -13.95 -0.30
C ARG A 153 3.33 -15.46 -0.15
N CYS A 154 2.68 -16.27 -0.98
CA CYS A 154 2.84 -17.73 -0.98
C CYS A 154 4.29 -18.12 -1.29
N TYR A 155 4.90 -17.47 -2.29
CA TYR A 155 6.32 -17.60 -2.60
C TYR A 155 7.21 -17.30 -1.39
N LEU A 156 6.99 -16.18 -0.71
CA LEU A 156 7.83 -15.76 0.43
C LEU A 156 7.56 -16.57 1.72
N GLN A 157 6.30 -16.87 2.03
CA GLN A 157 5.87 -17.43 3.32
C GLN A 157 5.78 -18.95 3.33
N THR A 158 5.72 -19.58 2.16
CA THR A 158 5.53 -21.03 2.03
C THR A 158 6.67 -21.63 1.23
N LEU A 159 6.83 -21.26 -0.05
CA LEU A 159 7.83 -21.90 -0.90
C LEU A 159 9.26 -21.62 -0.41
N CYS A 160 9.58 -20.37 -0.07
CA CYS A 160 10.91 -20.01 0.43
C CYS A 160 11.21 -20.54 1.84
N THR A 161 10.21 -20.95 2.62
CA THR A 161 10.43 -21.42 4.01
C THR A 161 10.26 -22.93 4.18
N LEU A 162 9.52 -23.58 3.29
CA LEU A 162 9.25 -25.00 3.34
C LEU A 162 9.89 -25.73 2.15
N GLY A 163 10.06 -25.09 1.00
CA GLY A 163 10.40 -25.76 -0.25
C GLY A 163 9.14 -26.29 -0.95
N ALA A 164 9.32 -26.84 -2.15
CA ALA A 164 8.28 -27.51 -2.91
C ALA A 164 7.80 -28.78 -2.18
N ARG A 165 6.52 -29.09 -2.37
CA ARG A 165 5.84 -30.23 -1.75
C ARG A 165 5.02 -30.99 -2.79
N ASP A 166 4.95 -32.30 -2.64
CA ASP A 166 4.04 -33.15 -3.41
C ASP A 166 2.59 -33.04 -2.91
N GLU A 167 1.69 -33.82 -3.50
CA GLU A 167 0.25 -33.81 -3.18
C GLU A 167 -0.02 -34.30 -1.74
N GLU A 168 0.83 -35.19 -1.23
CA GLU A 168 0.81 -35.70 0.14
C GLU A 168 1.43 -34.73 1.16
N GLY A 169 2.02 -33.63 0.69
CA GLY A 169 2.66 -32.61 1.52
C GLY A 169 4.07 -32.97 2.01
N GLN A 170 4.72 -33.96 1.41
CA GLN A 170 6.14 -34.31 1.64
C GLN A 170 7.07 -33.47 0.76
N PRO A 171 8.35 -33.28 1.16
CA PRO A 171 9.32 -32.59 0.33
C PRO A 171 9.50 -33.25 -1.04
N ASP A 172 9.26 -32.49 -2.10
CA ASP A 172 9.51 -32.93 -3.48
C ASP A 172 10.96 -32.62 -3.85
N ASP A 173 11.84 -33.63 -3.79
CA ASP A 173 13.28 -33.45 -4.00
C ASP A 173 13.62 -33.01 -5.43
N GLN A 174 12.86 -33.47 -6.43
CA GLN A 174 13.07 -33.11 -7.83
C GLN A 174 12.70 -31.64 -8.07
N LYS A 175 11.53 -31.19 -7.62
CA LYS A 175 11.13 -29.78 -7.72
C LYS A 175 12.03 -28.87 -6.91
N ASN A 176 12.42 -29.29 -5.69
CA ASN A 176 13.32 -28.50 -4.87
C ASN A 176 14.68 -28.30 -5.56
N GLN A 177 15.23 -29.35 -6.18
CA GLN A 177 16.46 -29.22 -6.96
C GLN A 177 16.28 -28.24 -8.14
N ALA A 178 15.22 -28.40 -8.94
CA ALA A 178 14.95 -27.54 -10.10
C ALA A 178 14.74 -26.06 -9.71
N LEU A 179 14.11 -25.82 -8.56
CA LEU A 179 13.82 -24.48 -8.04
C LEU A 179 14.95 -23.91 -7.17
N ALA A 180 16.10 -24.60 -7.09
CA ALA A 180 17.22 -24.24 -6.23
C ALA A 180 16.77 -23.97 -4.77
N LEU A 181 16.00 -24.91 -4.22
CA LEU A 181 15.47 -24.94 -2.86
C LEU A 181 15.96 -26.20 -2.13
N SER A 182 15.83 -26.20 -0.82
CA SER A 182 16.03 -27.37 0.04
C SER A 182 14.70 -27.85 0.63
N LYS A 183 14.74 -28.97 1.38
CA LYS A 183 13.59 -29.50 2.14
C LYS A 183 13.01 -28.51 3.17
N THR A 184 13.75 -27.45 3.49
CA THR A 184 13.37 -26.35 4.40
C THR A 184 13.33 -24.99 3.68
N GLY A 185 13.14 -25.01 2.35
CA GLY A 185 13.06 -23.80 1.54
C GLY A 185 14.43 -23.24 1.15
N GLY A 186 14.50 -21.93 0.94
CA GLY A 186 15.70 -21.25 0.46
C GLY A 186 15.56 -19.73 0.54
N VAL A 187 16.67 -19.03 0.32
CA VAL A 187 16.68 -17.56 0.41
C VAL A 187 15.69 -16.96 -0.61
N PRO A 188 14.80 -16.04 -0.18
CA PRO A 188 13.97 -15.31 -1.12
C PRO A 188 14.85 -14.40 -1.96
N LEU A 189 14.81 -14.56 -3.28
CA LEU A 189 15.57 -13.75 -4.24
C LEU A 189 14.86 -12.40 -4.50
N VAL A 190 14.32 -11.78 -3.47
CA VAL A 190 13.45 -10.59 -3.56
C VAL A 190 14.00 -9.47 -2.69
N ALA A 191 14.21 -8.29 -3.30
CA ALA A 191 14.68 -7.11 -2.61
C ALA A 191 13.53 -6.33 -1.98
N LYS A 192 12.44 -6.09 -2.73
CA LYS A 192 11.25 -5.34 -2.28
C LYS A 192 9.99 -5.86 -2.98
N VAL A 193 8.85 -5.75 -2.31
CA VAL A 193 7.52 -6.08 -2.87
C VAL A 193 6.63 -4.85 -2.80
N PHE A 194 6.01 -4.47 -3.91
CA PHE A 194 4.99 -3.43 -3.98
C PHE A 194 3.66 -4.06 -4.41
N THR A 195 2.57 -3.77 -3.68
CA THR A 195 1.24 -4.33 -3.98
C THR A 195 0.22 -3.24 -4.28
N TYR A 196 -0.57 -3.44 -5.33
CA TYR A 196 -1.75 -2.64 -5.69
C TYR A 196 -3.02 -3.41 -5.30
N GLY A 197 -3.75 -2.92 -4.30
CA GLY A 197 -5.09 -3.42 -3.96
C GLY A 197 -5.16 -4.89 -3.52
N THR A 198 -4.04 -5.52 -3.14
CA THR A 198 -4.04 -6.95 -2.80
C THR A 198 -4.90 -7.24 -1.56
N PRO A 199 -5.81 -8.23 -1.59
CA PRO A 199 -6.63 -8.64 -0.46
C PRO A 199 -5.84 -9.45 0.58
N HIS A 200 -4.87 -8.81 1.23
CA HIS A 200 -3.96 -9.42 2.21
C HIS A 200 -4.67 -10.11 3.40
N ASN A 201 -5.89 -9.69 3.71
CA ASN A 201 -6.75 -10.30 4.73
C ASN A 201 -8.04 -10.92 4.16
N GLY A 202 -8.03 -11.29 2.89
CA GLY A 202 -9.17 -11.85 2.18
C GLY A 202 -10.21 -10.82 1.74
N ILE A 203 -11.22 -11.31 1.01
CA ILE A 203 -12.36 -10.52 0.53
C ILE A 203 -13.57 -10.75 1.44
N GLU A 204 -14.38 -9.72 1.62
CA GLU A 204 -15.64 -9.78 2.39
C GLU A 204 -16.81 -9.40 1.47
N LEU A 205 -17.89 -10.17 1.54
CA LEU A 205 -19.16 -9.89 0.90
C LEU A 205 -20.21 -9.71 2.00
N LEU A 206 -20.89 -8.55 2.07
CA LEU A 206 -21.85 -8.22 3.12
C LEU A 206 -21.28 -8.35 4.55
N GLY A 207 -19.99 -8.00 4.72
CA GLY A 207 -19.29 -8.08 6.01
C GLY A 207 -18.87 -9.48 6.44
N VAL A 208 -19.16 -10.51 5.64
CA VAL A 208 -18.76 -11.90 5.88
C VAL A 208 -17.62 -12.27 4.93
N ASN A 209 -16.59 -12.97 5.41
CA ASN A 209 -15.53 -13.45 4.52
C ASN A 209 -16.12 -14.43 3.50
N VAL A 210 -15.72 -14.31 2.23
CA VAL A 210 -16.28 -15.10 1.13
C VAL A 210 -16.35 -16.59 1.48
N PRO A 211 -17.52 -17.25 1.34
CA PRO A 211 -17.67 -18.65 1.70
C PRO A 211 -16.82 -19.52 0.77
N ASN A 212 -16.30 -20.63 1.30
CA ASN A 212 -15.68 -21.65 0.45
C ASN A 212 -16.78 -22.61 0.00
N LEU A 213 -17.24 -22.46 -1.25
CA LEU A 213 -18.30 -23.28 -1.84
C LEU A 213 -17.80 -24.55 -2.53
N GLY A 214 -16.50 -24.88 -2.40
CA GLY A 214 -15.94 -26.10 -2.99
C GLY A 214 -15.99 -26.07 -4.53
N PRO A 215 -16.39 -27.16 -5.20
CA PRO A 215 -16.46 -27.24 -6.67
C PRO A 215 -17.43 -26.25 -7.33
N LEU A 216 -18.33 -25.62 -6.56
CA LEU A 216 -19.31 -24.64 -7.07
C LEU A 216 -18.73 -23.21 -7.17
N ASP A 217 -17.46 -23.02 -6.84
CA ASP A 217 -16.80 -21.70 -6.84
C ASP A 217 -16.30 -21.30 -8.24
N THR A 218 -17.22 -20.82 -9.07
CA THR A 218 -16.99 -20.40 -10.48
C THR A 218 -16.11 -19.16 -10.64
N PHE A 219 -15.72 -18.49 -9.54
CA PHE A 219 -14.98 -17.21 -9.56
C PHE A 219 -13.61 -17.30 -8.90
N GLN A 220 -13.11 -18.52 -8.62
CA GLN A 220 -11.89 -18.76 -7.84
C GLN A 220 -11.87 -18.00 -6.50
N SER A 221 -13.04 -17.66 -5.94
CA SER A 221 -13.17 -16.77 -4.79
C SER A 221 -12.62 -17.37 -3.49
N LYS A 222 -12.54 -18.70 -3.43
CA LYS A 222 -11.97 -19.52 -2.36
C LYS A 222 -10.54 -19.13 -2.01
N VAL A 223 -9.73 -18.67 -2.97
CA VAL A 223 -8.35 -18.24 -2.68
C VAL A 223 -8.30 -17.02 -1.74
N PHE A 224 -9.39 -16.27 -1.62
CA PHE A 224 -9.55 -15.12 -0.73
C PHE A 224 -10.28 -15.46 0.59
N ASN A 225 -10.66 -16.72 0.81
CA ASN A 225 -11.22 -17.19 2.07
C ASN A 225 -10.10 -17.34 3.11
N ARG A 226 -10.24 -16.74 4.29
CA ARG A 226 -9.19 -16.71 5.33
C ARG A 226 -8.75 -18.10 5.79
N LYS A 227 -9.64 -19.09 5.81
CA LYS A 227 -9.29 -20.48 6.17
C LYS A 227 -8.35 -21.08 5.12
N VAL A 228 -8.61 -20.83 3.85
CA VAL A 228 -7.79 -21.30 2.72
C VAL A 228 -6.48 -20.52 2.66
N MET A 229 -6.54 -19.20 2.84
CA MET A 229 -5.35 -18.34 2.94
C MET A 229 -4.37 -18.80 4.00
N ARG A 230 -4.85 -19.29 5.15
CA ARG A 230 -3.95 -19.80 6.21
C ARG A 230 -3.10 -20.96 5.75
N ASP A 231 -3.63 -21.83 4.91
CA ASP A 231 -2.93 -23.01 4.41
C ASP A 231 -1.81 -22.63 3.44
N TYR A 232 -2.14 -21.95 2.34
CA TYR A 232 -1.14 -21.60 1.32
C TYR A 232 -0.20 -20.45 1.74
N LEU A 233 -0.46 -19.75 2.85
CA LEU A 233 0.45 -18.77 3.44
C LEU A 233 1.22 -19.32 4.66
N SER A 234 1.08 -20.63 4.93
CA SER A 234 1.74 -21.33 6.04
C SER A 234 1.60 -20.61 7.39
N LEU A 235 0.40 -20.07 7.65
CA LEU A 235 0.12 -19.38 8.91
C LEU A 235 -0.18 -20.41 10.01
N PRO A 236 0.22 -20.16 11.27
CA PRO A 236 0.07 -21.14 12.35
C PRO A 236 -1.37 -21.62 12.53
N ALA A 237 -1.58 -22.95 12.40
CA ALA A 237 -2.90 -23.61 12.46
C ALA A 237 -3.62 -23.42 13.80
N LYS A 238 -2.85 -23.21 14.90
CA LYS A 238 -3.40 -22.93 16.24
C LYS A 238 -4.05 -21.55 16.36
N THR A 239 -3.88 -20.67 15.36
CA THR A 239 -4.56 -19.37 15.33
C THR A 239 -6.03 -19.58 14.94
N PRO A 240 -7.00 -19.06 15.71
CA PRO A 240 -8.42 -19.20 15.38
C PRO A 240 -8.74 -18.84 13.93
N LYS A 241 -9.62 -19.62 13.27
CA LYS A 241 -9.96 -19.50 11.84
C LYS A 241 -10.45 -18.10 11.44
N ASN A 242 -11.05 -17.35 12.38
CA ASN A 242 -11.55 -15.99 12.20
C ASN A 242 -10.51 -14.88 12.39
N LYS A 243 -9.28 -15.19 12.84
CA LYS A 243 -8.23 -14.18 12.98
C LYS A 243 -7.76 -13.67 11.62
N ALA A 244 -7.13 -12.50 11.63
CA ALA A 244 -6.53 -11.91 10.46
C ALA A 244 -5.40 -12.79 9.87
N VAL A 245 -5.25 -12.74 8.55
CA VAL A 245 -4.26 -13.50 7.76
C VAL A 245 -3.27 -12.59 7.05
N ASN A 246 -3.19 -11.32 7.45
CA ASN A 246 -2.36 -10.30 6.83
C ASN A 246 -0.96 -10.13 7.48
N SER A 247 -0.47 -11.14 8.19
CA SER A 247 0.91 -11.16 8.68
C SER A 247 1.81 -11.89 7.68
N LEU A 248 3.08 -11.45 7.58
CA LEU A 248 4.13 -12.17 6.84
C LEU A 248 4.73 -13.32 7.65
N ASN A 249 4.28 -13.54 8.89
CA ASN A 249 4.76 -14.61 9.77
C ASN A 249 6.28 -14.64 9.94
N ASN A 250 6.92 -13.46 9.93
CA ASN A 250 8.37 -13.26 9.97
C ASN A 250 9.15 -13.90 8.81
N SER A 251 8.49 -14.36 7.75
CA SER A 251 9.14 -14.95 6.57
C SER A 251 9.78 -13.91 5.64
N PHE A 252 9.39 -12.64 5.77
CA PHE A 252 9.96 -11.52 5.02
C PHE A 252 9.84 -10.22 5.82
N ASP A 253 10.78 -9.31 5.63
CA ASP A 253 10.82 -8.02 6.36
C ASP A 253 9.66 -7.12 5.91
N PRO A 254 8.72 -6.75 6.80
CA PRO A 254 7.60 -5.87 6.45
C PRO A 254 8.06 -4.51 5.93
N ASN A 255 9.23 -4.00 6.31
CA ASN A 255 9.75 -2.72 5.83
C ASN A 255 10.08 -2.73 4.32
N ARG A 256 10.28 -3.93 3.75
CA ARG A 256 10.53 -4.18 2.32
C ARG A 256 9.25 -4.59 1.57
N PHE A 257 8.08 -4.42 2.17
CA PHE A 257 6.78 -4.76 1.58
C PHE A 257 5.85 -3.54 1.62
N PHE A 258 5.45 -2.97 0.49
CA PHE A 258 4.59 -1.79 0.42
C PHE A 258 3.17 -2.14 -0.02
N CYS A 259 2.17 -1.56 0.65
CA CYS A 259 0.75 -1.73 0.31
C CYS A 259 0.15 -0.41 -0.20
N PHE A 260 -0.19 -0.37 -1.48
CA PHE A 260 -0.91 0.74 -2.10
C PHE A 260 -2.40 0.40 -2.23
N ILE A 261 -3.25 1.22 -1.61
CA ILE A 261 -4.63 0.86 -1.28
C ILE A 261 -5.60 1.84 -1.96
N GLY A 262 -6.61 1.30 -2.62
CA GLY A 262 -7.68 2.10 -3.23
C GLY A 262 -8.81 2.39 -2.26
N THR A 263 -9.53 3.48 -2.53
CA THR A 263 -10.66 3.94 -1.73
C THR A 263 -11.87 4.34 -2.57
N ASN A 264 -11.82 4.16 -3.90
CA ASN A 264 -12.92 4.54 -4.78
C ASN A 264 -13.77 3.34 -5.17
N TYR A 265 -14.75 3.03 -4.32
CA TYR A 265 -15.74 1.99 -4.57
C TYR A 265 -16.79 2.35 -5.63
N LYS A 266 -16.96 3.64 -5.96
CA LYS A 266 -18.02 4.10 -6.87
C LYS A 266 -17.71 3.81 -8.34
N ASP A 267 -16.44 3.90 -8.72
CA ASP A 267 -15.97 3.76 -10.10
C ASP A 267 -15.55 2.33 -10.46
N TYR A 268 -15.86 1.34 -9.62
CA TYR A 268 -15.67 -0.08 -9.93
C TYR A 268 -16.97 -0.68 -10.49
N THR A 269 -16.99 -0.94 -11.80
CA THR A 269 -18.16 -1.48 -12.53
C THR A 269 -18.08 -2.97 -12.84
N VAL A 270 -16.95 -3.61 -12.55
CA VAL A 270 -16.73 -5.05 -12.76
C VAL A 270 -17.72 -5.89 -11.94
N ALA A 271 -18.17 -7.01 -12.51
CA ALA A 271 -19.18 -7.91 -11.93
C ALA A 271 -20.56 -7.26 -11.69
N MET A 272 -21.04 -6.48 -12.66
CA MET A 272 -22.39 -5.88 -12.70
C MET A 272 -22.73 -4.99 -11.48
N GLY A 273 -21.73 -4.45 -10.79
CA GLY A 273 -21.93 -3.58 -9.62
C GLY A 273 -22.43 -4.28 -8.35
N ILE A 274 -22.48 -5.62 -8.31
CA ILE A 274 -22.95 -6.40 -7.15
C ILE A 274 -21.95 -6.31 -5.98
N THR A 275 -20.65 -6.27 -6.26
CA THR A 275 -19.56 -6.09 -5.27
C THR A 275 -19.57 -4.69 -4.65
N ARG A 276 -19.94 -3.66 -5.42
CA ARG A 276 -20.09 -2.27 -4.97
C ARG A 276 -21.17 -2.11 -3.88
N ARG A 277 -22.29 -2.84 -4.01
CA ARG A 277 -23.39 -2.81 -3.02
C ARG A 277 -23.07 -3.54 -1.72
N THR A 278 -22.06 -4.42 -1.72
CA THR A 278 -21.83 -5.40 -0.64
C THR A 278 -20.56 -5.14 0.18
N THR A 279 -19.57 -4.43 -0.37
CA THR A 279 -18.34 -4.01 0.37
C THR A 279 -18.50 -2.67 1.09
N GLY A 280 -19.38 -1.79 0.61
CA GLY A 280 -19.63 -0.48 1.22
C GLY A 280 -18.51 0.55 0.96
N ALA A 281 -18.63 1.74 1.56
CA ALA A 281 -17.81 2.91 1.22
C ALA A 281 -16.31 2.83 1.59
N MET A 282 -15.89 1.83 2.39
CA MET A 282 -14.51 1.65 2.86
C MET A 282 -13.71 0.64 2.00
N SER A 283 -13.83 0.71 0.66
CA SER A 283 -13.17 -0.22 -0.28
C SER A 283 -12.72 0.47 -1.56
N ASP A 284 -11.95 -0.24 -2.38
CA ASP A 284 -11.65 0.14 -3.77
C ASP A 284 -12.68 -0.39 -4.78
N GLY A 285 -13.84 -0.86 -4.29
CA GLY A 285 -14.90 -1.51 -5.06
C GLY A 285 -14.85 -3.03 -5.02
N LEU A 286 -13.74 -3.61 -4.56
CA LEU A 286 -13.59 -5.06 -4.37
C LEU A 286 -12.99 -5.40 -3.00
N VAL A 287 -11.89 -4.76 -2.64
CA VAL A 287 -11.11 -5.05 -1.44
C VAL A 287 -11.33 -3.96 -0.41
N MET A 288 -11.78 -4.37 0.78
CA MET A 288 -11.92 -3.48 1.93
C MET A 288 -10.57 -2.88 2.32
N CYS A 289 -10.52 -1.58 2.61
CA CYS A 289 -9.33 -0.89 3.10
C CYS A 289 -8.67 -1.59 4.31
N LYS A 290 -9.50 -2.15 5.21
CA LYS A 290 -9.03 -2.91 6.39
C LYS A 290 -8.35 -4.23 6.04
N ASN A 291 -8.57 -4.77 4.84
CA ASN A 291 -8.03 -6.04 4.36
C ASN A 291 -6.89 -5.89 3.35
N ALA A 292 -6.59 -4.66 2.89
CA ALA A 292 -5.66 -4.39 1.80
C ALA A 292 -4.19 -4.13 2.24
N TRP A 293 -3.80 -4.52 3.46
CA TRP A 293 -2.46 -4.21 3.99
C TRP A 293 -1.89 -5.35 4.83
N VAL A 294 -0.57 -5.45 4.81
CA VAL A 294 0.24 -6.37 5.63
C VAL A 294 0.62 -5.73 6.97
N GLN A 295 0.62 -6.50 8.06
CA GLN A 295 1.02 -6.02 9.38
C GLN A 295 2.48 -5.55 9.40
N GLY A 296 2.71 -4.32 9.90
CA GLY A 296 4.03 -3.69 9.97
C GLY A 296 4.54 -3.09 8.65
N ALA A 297 3.86 -3.35 7.53
CA ALA A 297 4.25 -2.84 6.22
C ALA A 297 3.92 -1.35 6.05
N PRO A 298 4.78 -0.57 5.36
CA PRO A 298 4.41 0.77 4.91
C PRO A 298 3.21 0.73 3.95
N ARG A 299 2.37 1.75 4.04
CA ARG A 299 1.15 1.85 3.21
C ARG A 299 0.74 3.29 2.88
N ALA A 300 0.19 3.44 1.70
CA ALA A 300 -0.46 4.67 1.23
C ALA A 300 -1.83 4.37 0.60
N TYR A 301 -2.71 5.36 0.63
CA TYR A 301 -4.10 5.26 0.16
C TYR A 301 -4.33 6.28 -0.96
N ALA A 302 -5.07 5.93 -2.00
CA ALA A 302 -5.45 6.85 -3.06
C ALA A 302 -6.92 6.65 -3.45
N HIS A 303 -7.60 7.71 -3.87
CA HIS A 303 -8.98 7.62 -4.37
C HIS A 303 -9.06 7.03 -5.78
N ARG A 304 -8.71 5.75 -5.87
CA ARG A 304 -8.67 4.94 -7.08
C ARG A 304 -9.45 3.65 -6.87
N ALA A 305 -10.05 3.16 -7.94
CA ALA A 305 -10.77 1.89 -7.97
C ALA A 305 -9.78 0.72 -8.02
N HIS A 306 -10.25 -0.51 -7.81
CA HIS A 306 -9.39 -1.68 -7.87
C HIS A 306 -8.74 -1.84 -9.26
N SER A 307 -9.54 -1.76 -10.33
CA SER A 307 -9.10 -1.89 -11.72
C SER A 307 -9.77 -0.83 -12.63
N GLY A 308 -9.58 -0.96 -13.96
CA GLY A 308 -10.14 -0.04 -14.95
C GLY A 308 -9.33 1.25 -15.15
N TRP A 309 -9.90 2.20 -15.90
CA TRP A 309 -9.22 3.46 -16.24
C TRP A 309 -9.04 4.39 -15.04
N TYR A 310 -9.82 4.22 -13.97
CA TYR A 310 -9.64 4.93 -12.69
C TYR A 310 -8.95 4.04 -11.64
N GLY A 311 -8.39 2.91 -12.09
CA GLY A 311 -7.81 1.87 -11.26
C GLY A 311 -6.46 2.24 -10.63
N LEU A 312 -6.08 1.51 -9.60
CA LEU A 312 -4.82 1.70 -8.87
C LEU A 312 -3.58 1.59 -9.75
N VAL A 313 -3.52 0.59 -10.63
CA VAL A 313 -2.38 0.38 -11.54
C VAL A 313 -2.27 1.49 -12.57
N ASN A 314 -3.39 2.00 -13.07
CA ASN A 314 -3.46 3.01 -14.12
C ASN A 314 -3.43 4.44 -13.55
N SER A 315 -2.75 4.65 -12.43
CA SER A 315 -2.73 5.92 -11.71
C SER A 315 -1.31 6.46 -11.51
N GLU A 316 -1.17 7.77 -11.72
CA GLU A 316 0.06 8.51 -11.41
C GLU A 316 0.38 8.39 -9.91
N GLU A 317 -0.63 8.40 -9.04
CA GLU A 317 -0.46 8.22 -7.59
C GLU A 317 0.22 6.88 -7.27
N GLY A 318 -0.20 5.81 -7.96
CA GLY A 318 0.38 4.48 -7.82
C GLY A 318 1.83 4.44 -8.27
N TYR A 319 2.12 4.99 -9.46
CA TYR A 319 3.50 5.06 -9.98
C TYR A 319 4.43 5.91 -9.11
N GLN A 320 3.96 7.07 -8.65
CA GLN A 320 4.76 7.96 -7.83
C GLN A 320 5.07 7.35 -6.44
N ASN A 321 4.18 6.53 -5.88
CA ASN A 321 4.50 5.71 -4.71
C ASN A 321 5.46 4.57 -5.05
N LEU A 322 5.23 3.83 -6.14
CA LEU A 322 6.08 2.72 -6.60
C LEU A 322 7.53 3.16 -6.76
N ARG A 323 7.80 4.19 -7.57
CA ARG A 323 9.17 4.64 -7.85
C ARG A 323 9.91 5.12 -6.61
N ARG A 324 9.20 5.74 -5.65
CA ARG A 324 9.81 6.23 -4.40
C ARG A 324 10.06 5.10 -3.42
N PHE A 325 9.18 4.10 -3.36
CA PHE A 325 9.42 2.92 -2.56
C PHE A 325 10.60 2.08 -3.08
N LEU A 326 10.68 1.87 -4.39
CA LEU A 326 11.77 1.08 -4.99
C LEU A 326 13.11 1.82 -4.90
N PHE A 327 13.16 3.09 -5.30
CA PHE A 327 14.41 3.81 -5.56
C PHE A 327 14.66 5.01 -4.65
N GLY A 328 13.75 5.32 -3.73
CA GLY A 328 13.91 6.40 -2.76
C GLY A 328 14.94 6.10 -1.69
N ASP A 329 15.44 7.15 -1.06
CA ASP A 329 16.53 7.15 -0.09
C ASP A 329 16.08 7.65 1.29
N VAL A 330 14.81 8.00 1.46
CA VAL A 330 14.22 8.35 2.76
C VAL A 330 12.85 7.71 2.92
N ARG A 331 12.62 7.09 4.08
CA ARG A 331 11.28 6.71 4.55
C ARG A 331 10.79 7.69 5.60
N VAL A 332 9.49 8.00 5.56
CA VAL A 332 8.78 8.81 6.53
C VAL A 332 7.49 8.11 6.93
N ASP A 333 7.30 7.87 8.23
CA ASP A 333 6.03 7.40 8.79
C ASP A 333 5.44 8.49 9.69
N VAL A 334 4.13 8.75 9.56
CA VAL A 334 3.44 9.79 10.32
C VAL A 334 2.41 9.15 11.24
N PHE A 335 2.43 9.55 12.51
CA PHE A 335 1.49 9.11 13.53
C PHE A 335 0.88 10.29 14.26
N LEU A 336 -0.36 10.15 14.68
CA LEU A 336 -1.08 11.08 15.55
C LEU A 336 -1.21 10.46 16.94
N ASP A 337 -0.51 11.02 17.91
CA ASP A 337 -0.68 10.70 19.33
C ASP A 337 -1.66 11.71 19.93
N VAL A 338 -2.75 11.23 20.54
CA VAL A 338 -3.81 12.10 21.05
C VAL A 338 -3.84 11.99 22.57
N ASP A 339 -3.51 13.10 23.23
CA ASP A 339 -3.48 13.18 24.68
C ASP A 339 -4.87 13.40 25.26
N LYS A 340 -5.66 14.29 24.63
CA LYS A 340 -6.95 14.72 25.15
C LYS A 340 -7.85 15.26 24.06
N VAL A 341 -9.14 14.93 24.16
CA VAL A 341 -10.23 15.55 23.41
C VAL A 341 -11.22 16.16 24.42
N THR A 342 -11.58 17.42 24.22
CA THR A 342 -12.58 18.11 25.05
C THR A 342 -13.91 18.18 24.32
N PHE A 343 -15.01 18.09 25.07
CA PHE A 343 -16.35 18.14 24.51
C PHE A 343 -16.84 19.58 24.29
N PRO A 344 -17.71 19.83 23.31
CA PRO A 344 -18.52 21.05 23.24
C PRO A 344 -19.29 21.28 24.55
N LYS A 345 -19.55 22.53 24.93
CA LYS A 345 -20.27 22.89 26.17
C LYS A 345 -21.59 22.14 26.38
N PRO A 346 -22.48 22.02 25.37
CA PRO A 346 -23.74 21.28 25.53
C PRO A 346 -23.50 19.81 25.91
N ILE A 347 -22.59 19.15 25.20
CA ILE A 347 -22.21 17.75 25.45
C ILE A 347 -21.60 17.59 26.84
N GLN A 348 -20.72 18.51 27.24
CA GLN A 348 -20.17 18.50 28.60
C GLN A 348 -21.29 18.61 29.65
N GLY A 349 -22.27 19.49 29.45
CA GLY A 349 -23.42 19.60 30.33
C GLY A 349 -24.29 18.34 30.42
N HIS A 350 -24.33 17.50 29.39
CA HIS A 350 -24.97 16.18 29.46
C HIS A 350 -24.13 15.18 30.25
N ILE A 351 -22.81 15.18 30.08
CA ILE A 351 -21.88 14.35 30.88
C ILE A 351 -22.01 14.69 32.37
N ASP A 352 -22.02 15.98 32.70
CA ASP A 352 -22.14 16.47 34.08
C ASP A 352 -23.47 16.05 34.74
N LYS A 353 -24.50 15.78 33.93
CA LYS A 353 -25.81 15.22 34.35
C LYS A 353 -25.84 13.68 34.39
N GLY A 354 -24.70 13.01 34.25
CA GLY A 354 -24.57 11.55 34.30
C GLY A 354 -25.07 10.82 33.04
N LYS A 355 -25.20 11.52 31.90
CA LYS A 355 -25.65 10.91 30.63
C LYS A 355 -24.54 10.11 29.97
N THR A 356 -24.91 9.05 29.25
CA THR A 356 -23.95 8.27 28.46
C THR A 356 -23.72 8.96 27.12
N ILE A 357 -22.46 9.25 26.80
CA ILE A 357 -22.06 9.81 25.50
C ILE A 357 -21.36 8.73 24.68
N ARG A 358 -21.69 8.64 23.38
CA ARG A 358 -20.92 7.87 22.39
C ARG A 358 -20.55 8.76 21.22
N ALA A 359 -19.37 8.53 20.67
CA ALA A 359 -18.89 9.25 19.50
C ALA A 359 -17.93 8.42 18.66
N VAL A 360 -17.96 8.66 17.34
CA VAL A 360 -16.97 8.15 16.39
C VAL A 360 -16.25 9.31 15.74
N TYR A 361 -14.97 9.44 16.06
CA TYR A 361 -14.10 10.46 15.50
C TYR A 361 -13.52 9.99 14.17
N TYR A 362 -13.62 10.85 13.17
CA TYR A 362 -12.99 10.68 11.88
C TYR A 362 -11.74 11.53 11.80
N ILE A 363 -10.62 10.89 11.46
CA ILE A 363 -9.35 11.56 11.20
C ILE A 363 -9.07 11.47 9.71
N GLU A 364 -8.94 12.62 9.08
CA GLU A 364 -8.57 12.77 7.69
C GLU A 364 -7.07 13.05 7.57
N THR A 365 -6.44 12.48 6.54
CA THR A 365 -5.03 12.71 6.26
C THR A 365 -4.79 12.75 4.77
N VAL A 366 -4.08 13.79 4.31
CA VAL A 366 -3.71 13.94 2.90
C VAL A 366 -2.24 14.33 2.80
N ALA A 367 -1.46 13.58 2.03
CA ALA A 367 -0.05 13.88 1.80
C ALA A 367 0.24 14.26 0.35
N ARG A 368 1.04 15.30 0.18
CA ARG A 368 1.50 15.82 -1.12
C ARG A 368 3.01 16.01 -1.08
N ILE A 369 3.64 16.01 -2.25
CA ILE A 369 5.06 16.30 -2.39
C ILE A 369 5.25 17.45 -3.38
N ARG A 370 6.27 18.28 -3.13
CA ARG A 370 6.57 19.43 -3.98
C ARG A 370 6.88 18.99 -5.41
N GLY A 371 6.28 19.69 -6.38
CA GLY A 371 6.47 19.46 -7.81
C GLY A 371 5.49 18.46 -8.43
N GLU A 372 4.75 17.70 -7.61
CA GLU A 372 3.73 16.77 -8.10
C GLU A 372 2.34 17.41 -8.04
N ARG A 373 1.50 17.05 -9.01
CA ARG A 373 0.10 17.53 -9.10
C ARG A 373 -0.92 16.54 -8.55
N ILE A 374 -0.44 15.53 -7.83
CA ILE A 374 -1.23 14.43 -7.29
C ILE A 374 -1.05 14.32 -5.79
N LYS A 375 -1.95 13.59 -5.13
CA LYS A 375 -1.82 13.24 -3.71
C LYS A 375 -1.10 11.89 -3.63
N LEU A 376 -0.04 11.80 -2.83
CA LEU A 376 0.64 10.52 -2.61
C LEU A 376 -0.11 9.64 -1.61
N HIS A 377 -0.90 10.27 -0.74
CA HIS A 377 -1.77 9.61 0.22
C HIS A 377 -3.04 10.46 0.41
N GLU A 378 -4.21 9.84 0.46
CA GLU A 378 -5.44 10.49 0.91
C GLU A 378 -6.38 9.53 1.61
N ARG A 379 -6.93 10.00 2.74
CA ARG A 379 -7.99 9.35 3.50
C ARG A 379 -8.93 10.42 4.06
N ILE A 380 -10.17 10.45 3.60
CA ILE A 380 -11.16 11.49 3.96
C ILE A 380 -12.56 10.88 4.19
N LYS A 381 -13.42 11.55 4.98
CA LYS A 381 -14.75 11.04 5.37
C LYS A 381 -15.65 10.88 4.14
N ASP A 382 -15.65 11.85 3.24
CA ASP A 382 -16.52 11.87 2.05
C ASP A 382 -16.19 10.76 1.03
N GLN A 383 -14.95 10.26 1.06
CA GLN A 383 -14.52 9.11 0.25
C GLN A 383 -14.73 7.77 0.98
N GLY A 384 -15.31 7.79 2.19
CA GLY A 384 -15.47 6.62 3.03
C GLY A 384 -14.14 6.01 3.47
N SER A 385 -13.05 6.77 3.56
CA SER A 385 -11.70 6.22 3.79
C SER A 385 -10.99 6.77 5.03
N ALA A 386 -11.56 7.78 5.69
CA ALA A 386 -11.02 8.35 6.93
C ALA A 386 -10.74 7.29 8.00
N ILE A 387 -9.81 7.60 8.90
CA ILE A 387 -9.50 6.75 10.05
C ILE A 387 -10.61 6.95 11.08
N MET A 388 -11.29 5.86 11.46
CA MET A 388 -12.30 5.88 12.51
C MET A 388 -11.69 5.53 13.88
N ARG A 389 -12.07 6.29 14.90
CA ARG A 389 -11.75 6.01 16.32
C ARG A 389 -12.99 6.22 17.17
N LYS A 390 -13.31 5.24 18.01
CA LYS A 390 -14.36 5.40 19.03
C LYS A 390 -13.83 6.26 20.18
N ASP A 391 -14.71 6.96 20.85
CA ASP A 391 -14.46 7.75 22.08
C ASP A 391 -13.57 7.06 23.13
N THR A 392 -13.75 5.77 23.38
CA THR A 392 -12.91 4.97 24.30
C THR A 392 -11.44 4.92 23.91
N ALA A 393 -11.09 5.28 22.66
CA ALA A 393 -9.71 5.30 22.17
C ALA A 393 -8.91 6.53 22.65
N PHE A 394 -9.55 7.55 23.22
CA PHE A 394 -8.90 8.78 23.69
C PHE A 394 -8.87 8.90 25.22
N SER A 395 -9.29 7.85 25.92
CA SER A 395 -9.49 7.81 27.37
C SER A 395 -8.67 6.66 27.98
N GLY A 396 -7.43 6.91 28.39
CA GLY A 396 -6.63 5.98 29.20
C GLY A 396 -5.15 5.82 28.80
N PRO A 397 -4.31 5.22 29.66
CA PRO A 397 -2.83 5.14 29.53
C PRO A 397 -2.31 4.22 28.41
N LYS A 398 -3.11 3.88 27.39
CA LYS A 398 -2.73 2.94 26.30
C LYS A 398 -3.28 3.31 24.91
N ALA A 399 -3.43 4.59 24.58
CA ALA A 399 -3.66 4.96 23.18
C ALA A 399 -2.33 4.83 22.42
N ASN A 400 -2.08 3.69 21.77
CA ASN A 400 -0.97 3.59 20.81
C ASN A 400 -1.16 4.67 19.73
N ALA A 401 -0.11 5.43 19.44
CA ALA A 401 -0.14 6.48 18.43
C ALA A 401 -0.79 6.00 17.12
N ILE A 402 -1.72 6.78 16.60
CA ILE A 402 -2.56 6.43 15.46
C ILE A 402 -1.70 6.57 14.19
N PHE A 403 -1.36 5.45 13.56
CA PHE A 403 -0.71 5.46 12.26
C PHE A 403 -1.58 6.18 11.21
N LEU A 404 -1.04 7.22 10.59
CA LEU A 404 -1.69 7.96 9.52
C LEU A 404 -1.24 7.44 8.15
N MET A 405 0.07 7.43 7.89
CA MET A 405 0.63 7.10 6.58
C MET A 405 2.11 6.70 6.60
N SER A 406 2.56 6.04 5.53
CA SER A 406 3.97 5.88 5.18
C SER A 406 4.24 6.52 3.82
N GLY A 407 5.36 7.22 3.70
CA GLY A 407 5.79 7.91 2.51
C GLY A 407 7.28 7.70 2.28
N PHE A 408 7.67 7.68 1.02
CA PHE A 408 9.07 7.58 0.63
C PHE A 408 9.43 8.84 -0.13
N LEU A 409 10.66 9.32 0.03
CA LEU A 409 11.21 10.45 -0.71
C LEU A 409 12.44 9.98 -1.48
N ASN A 410 12.78 10.71 -2.53
CA ASN A 410 13.97 10.46 -3.32
C ASN A 410 14.69 11.78 -3.54
N SER A 411 15.90 11.92 -3.00
CA SER A 411 16.69 13.15 -3.13
C SER A 411 17.08 13.46 -4.57
N LYS A 412 17.04 12.49 -5.50
CA LYS A 412 17.29 12.71 -6.93
C LYS A 412 16.09 13.30 -7.67
N ASN A 413 14.88 13.23 -7.09
CA ASN A 413 13.67 13.81 -7.70
C ASN A 413 13.52 15.33 -7.46
N ARG A 414 14.55 15.99 -6.92
CA ARG A 414 14.54 17.44 -6.71
C ARG A 414 14.71 18.15 -8.04
N SER A 415 13.88 19.17 -8.29
CA SER A 415 14.12 20.07 -9.42
C SER A 415 15.43 20.82 -9.19
N PRO A 416 16.35 20.87 -10.16
CA PRO A 416 17.57 21.67 -10.04
C PRO A 416 17.27 23.17 -10.05
N LYS A 417 16.07 23.58 -10.51
CA LYS A 417 15.67 24.98 -10.68
C LYS A 417 15.11 25.63 -9.42
N VAL A 418 14.86 24.88 -8.34
CA VAL A 418 14.31 25.46 -7.09
C VAL A 418 15.42 25.96 -6.18
N ALA A 419 15.21 27.14 -5.58
CA ALA A 419 16.18 27.75 -4.66
C ALA A 419 16.39 26.89 -3.40
N ASP A 420 15.33 26.28 -2.85
CA ASP A 420 15.44 25.37 -1.72
C ASP A 420 15.54 23.90 -2.16
N GLN A 421 16.72 23.30 -1.95
CA GLN A 421 17.05 21.92 -2.26
C GLN A 421 16.60 20.88 -1.20
N ALA A 422 15.76 21.24 -0.22
CA ALA A 422 15.12 20.26 0.66
C ALA A 422 14.20 19.31 -0.12
N MET A 423 14.08 18.06 0.34
CA MET A 423 12.93 17.24 -0.04
C MET A 423 11.72 17.76 0.72
N ASN A 424 10.73 18.29 0.00
CA ASN A 424 9.58 18.95 0.61
C ASN A 424 8.31 18.14 0.37
N PHE A 425 7.58 17.88 1.46
CA PHE A 425 6.26 17.26 1.43
C PHE A 425 5.33 17.96 2.43
N ALA A 426 4.03 17.88 2.20
CA ALA A 426 3.01 18.44 3.07
C ALA A 426 2.03 17.36 3.52
N VAL A 427 1.55 17.47 4.76
CA VAL A 427 0.54 16.58 5.33
C VAL A 427 -0.58 17.42 5.94
N ASP A 428 -1.79 17.29 5.40
CA ASP A 428 -3.00 17.79 6.05
C ASP A 428 -3.45 16.77 7.10
N VAL A 429 -3.76 17.24 8.31
CA VAL A 429 -4.37 16.44 9.37
C VAL A 429 -5.63 17.15 9.84
N ARG A 430 -6.77 16.47 9.74
CA ARG A 430 -8.05 16.95 10.26
C ARG A 430 -8.66 15.92 11.19
N VAL A 431 -9.23 16.40 12.29
CA VAL A 431 -10.04 15.60 13.20
C VAL A 431 -11.41 16.24 13.26
N LEU A 432 -12.42 15.53 12.78
CA LEU A 432 -13.77 16.04 12.67
C LEU A 432 -14.49 16.03 14.03
N VAL A 433 -15.41 16.97 14.22
CA VAL A 433 -16.39 16.89 15.29
C VAL A 433 -17.28 15.68 14.99
N PRO A 434 -17.44 14.73 15.93
CA PRO A 434 -18.26 13.55 15.71
C PRO A 434 -19.75 13.88 15.82
N GLU A 435 -20.58 13.02 15.24
CA GLU A 435 -21.99 12.94 15.61
C GLU A 435 -22.07 12.29 16.99
N TYR A 436 -22.55 13.03 17.99
CA TYR A 436 -22.67 12.54 19.36
C TYR A 436 -23.99 11.77 19.53
N GLU A 437 -23.94 10.66 20.26
CA GLU A 437 -25.14 10.01 20.81
C GLU A 437 -25.22 10.29 22.31
N ILE A 438 -26.39 10.73 22.78
CA ILE A 438 -26.71 10.92 24.20
C ILE A 438 -27.76 9.88 24.57
N ASP A 439 -27.45 9.01 25.53
CA ASP A 439 -28.31 7.88 25.90
C ASP A 439 -28.85 7.13 24.66
N TYR A 440 -27.93 6.78 23.74
CA TYR A 440 -28.21 6.00 22.52
C TYR A 440 -29.07 6.70 21.47
N LYS A 441 -29.28 8.03 21.58
CA LYS A 441 -29.97 8.85 20.59
C LYS A 441 -29.03 9.89 20.01
N TYR A 442 -29.02 10.04 18.69
CA TYR A 442 -28.23 11.08 18.05
C TYR A 442 -28.64 12.46 18.55
N TRP A 443 -27.64 13.29 18.77
CA TRP A 443 -27.78 14.69 19.16
C TRP A 443 -27.23 15.59 18.06
N PHE A 444 -28.07 16.49 17.57
CA PHE A 444 -27.76 17.36 16.43
C PHE A 444 -27.89 18.85 16.73
N ASP A 445 -28.33 19.25 17.94
CA ASP A 445 -28.78 20.62 18.23
C ASP A 445 -27.71 21.69 17.94
N ASP A 446 -26.42 21.40 18.18
CA ASP A 446 -25.30 22.24 17.73
C ASP A 446 -24.29 21.50 16.83
N TYR A 447 -24.74 20.46 16.14
CA TYR A 447 -23.88 19.74 15.19
C TYR A 447 -23.83 20.48 13.85
N VAL A 448 -22.62 20.69 13.34
CA VAL A 448 -22.37 21.23 12.00
C VAL A 448 -21.52 20.24 11.22
N GLU A 449 -22.06 19.76 10.10
CA GLU A 449 -21.34 18.83 9.22
C GLU A 449 -20.02 19.46 8.74
N GLY A 450 -18.93 18.70 8.83
CA GLY A 450 -17.59 19.16 8.45
C GLY A 450 -16.88 20.05 9.48
N ALA A 451 -17.49 20.34 10.63
CA ALA A 451 -16.79 21.02 11.72
C ALA A 451 -15.58 20.20 12.21
N THR A 452 -14.54 20.89 12.68
CA THR A 452 -13.26 20.25 13.07
C THR A 452 -12.87 20.57 14.50
N LEU A 453 -12.43 19.53 15.22
CA LEU A 453 -11.70 19.66 16.50
C LEU A 453 -10.27 20.15 16.26
N TYR A 454 -9.69 19.73 15.13
CA TYR A 454 -8.36 20.08 14.68
C TYR A 454 -8.28 20.09 13.16
N ASN A 455 -7.61 21.08 12.57
CA ASN A 455 -7.37 21.19 11.14
C ASN A 455 -6.09 21.98 10.91
N GLU A 456 -5.07 21.33 10.38
CA GLU A 456 -3.80 21.97 10.06
C GLU A 456 -3.12 21.27 8.88
N GLN A 457 -2.36 22.05 8.11
CA GLN A 457 -1.42 21.52 7.14
C GLN A 457 0.00 21.74 7.64
N PHE A 458 0.78 20.66 7.69
CA PHE A 458 2.20 20.69 8.01
C PHE A 458 3.02 20.66 6.73
N ASN A 459 3.97 21.57 6.60
CA ASN A 459 4.94 21.61 5.52
C ASN A 459 6.30 21.15 6.07
N PHE A 460 6.82 20.05 5.55
CA PHE A 460 8.04 19.39 6.01
C PHE A 460 9.18 19.57 5.00
N PHE A 461 10.38 19.78 5.53
CA PHE A 461 11.61 20.02 4.77
C PHE A 461 12.69 19.08 5.28
N VAL A 462 12.97 18.06 4.48
CA VAL A 462 13.92 17.00 4.80
C VAL A 462 15.25 17.27 4.11
N ARG A 463 16.35 17.18 4.88
CA ARG A 463 17.73 17.27 4.40
C ARG A 463 18.58 16.18 5.04
N PHE A 464 19.69 15.83 4.42
CA PHE A 464 20.73 15.03 5.07
C PHE A 464 21.71 15.96 5.80
N THR A 465 22.15 15.56 6.98
CA THR A 465 23.27 16.17 7.70
C THR A 465 24.60 15.63 7.17
N ALA A 466 25.71 16.21 7.61
CA ALA A 466 27.06 15.80 7.18
C ALA A 466 27.37 14.33 7.51
N ASP A 467 26.84 13.82 8.61
CA ASP A 467 26.92 12.41 9.01
C ASP A 467 25.95 11.48 8.23
N GLY A 468 25.20 12.02 7.27
CA GLY A 468 24.25 11.26 6.46
C GLY A 468 22.89 10.99 7.12
N SER A 469 22.67 11.43 8.36
CA SER A 469 21.40 11.26 9.06
C SER A 469 20.34 12.27 8.61
N VAL A 470 19.07 12.02 8.94
CA VAL A 470 17.96 12.87 8.49
C VAL A 470 17.84 14.12 9.39
N ASN A 471 17.65 15.30 8.80
CA ASN A 471 17.21 16.51 9.48
C ASN A 471 15.85 16.93 8.92
N LEU A 472 14.94 17.29 9.83
CA LEU A 472 13.58 17.72 9.50
C LEU A 472 13.35 19.12 10.06
N LYS A 473 12.93 20.05 9.19
CA LYS A 473 12.27 21.30 9.58
C LYS A 473 10.81 21.25 9.21
N TYR A 474 9.97 21.97 9.95
CA TYR A 474 8.56 22.08 9.65
C TYR A 474 8.03 23.52 9.76
N GLY A 475 6.87 23.75 9.18
CA GLY A 475 6.02 24.90 9.46
C GLY A 475 4.56 24.51 9.27
N THR A 476 3.66 25.36 9.75
CA THR A 476 2.22 25.09 9.67
C THR A 476 1.52 26.14 8.83
N GLN A 477 0.51 25.74 8.05
CA GLN A 477 -0.20 26.66 7.16
C GLN A 477 -0.81 27.82 7.94
N SER A 478 -1.45 27.54 9.08
CA SER A 478 -2.13 28.58 9.89
C SER A 478 -1.19 29.66 10.45
N LYS A 479 0.06 29.30 10.79
CA LYS A 479 1.03 30.22 11.44
C LYS A 479 2.10 30.75 10.49
N ASN A 480 2.41 30.02 9.42
CA ASN A 480 3.55 30.31 8.56
C ASN A 480 3.19 30.54 7.10
N GLY A 481 1.95 30.23 6.69
CA GLY A 481 1.54 30.25 5.28
C GLY A 481 2.04 29.02 4.50
N ALA A 482 1.71 29.01 3.21
CA ALA A 482 1.98 27.89 2.32
C ALA A 482 3.48 27.70 2.07
N GLY A 483 3.95 26.46 2.20
CA GLY A 483 5.29 26.07 1.78
C GLY A 483 6.43 26.70 2.61
N VAL A 484 6.21 26.97 3.89
CA VAL A 484 7.24 27.53 4.80
C VAL A 484 7.63 26.51 5.85
N GLY A 485 8.94 26.28 6.04
CA GLY A 485 9.49 25.39 7.08
C GLY A 485 10.63 26.04 7.86
N LYS A 486 10.31 26.60 9.03
CA LYS A 486 11.25 27.40 9.83
C LYS A 486 11.50 26.84 11.23
N ARG A 487 10.69 25.90 11.70
CA ARG A 487 10.75 25.36 13.07
C ARG A 487 11.51 24.05 13.12
N ASN A 488 12.24 23.85 14.21
CA ASN A 488 12.84 22.57 14.55
C ASN A 488 11.88 21.82 15.47
N PRO A 489 11.51 20.57 15.14
CA PRO A 489 10.77 19.70 16.06
C PRO A 489 11.69 19.17 17.17
N THR A 490 11.10 18.68 18.27
CA THR A 490 11.84 17.88 19.25
C THR A 490 12.24 16.56 18.60
N VAL A 491 13.48 16.10 18.78
CA VAL A 491 13.99 14.88 18.13
C VAL A 491 14.51 13.89 19.16
N LYS A 492 14.14 12.62 18.97
CA LYS A 492 14.75 11.47 19.64
C LYS A 492 15.31 10.53 18.57
N ALA A 493 16.58 10.15 18.70
CA ALA A 493 17.21 9.16 17.84
C ALA A 493 17.09 7.76 18.46
N ASP A 494 16.85 6.76 17.63
CA ASP A 494 16.84 5.34 17.96
C ASP A 494 17.48 4.59 16.78
N GLY A 495 18.78 4.32 16.88
CA GLY A 495 19.60 3.90 15.75
C GLY A 495 19.53 4.90 14.59
N ASP A 496 19.27 4.41 13.38
CA ASP A 496 19.13 5.22 12.15
C ASP A 496 17.77 5.94 12.03
N VAL A 497 16.82 5.61 12.90
CA VAL A 497 15.49 6.23 12.92
C VAL A 497 15.51 7.48 13.79
N LYS A 498 15.11 8.61 13.22
CA LYS A 498 14.81 9.82 13.99
C LYS A 498 13.30 9.98 14.14
N THR A 499 12.86 10.07 15.40
CA THR A 499 11.48 10.41 15.74
C THR A 499 11.41 11.89 16.07
N PHE A 500 10.67 12.64 15.26
CA PHE A 500 10.40 14.06 15.44
C PHE A 500 9.00 14.24 16.04
N SER A 501 8.91 14.99 17.13
CA SER A 501 7.66 15.25 17.85
C SER A 501 7.25 16.71 17.70
N ILE A 502 6.00 16.93 17.27
CA ILE A 502 5.42 18.25 17.07
C ILE A 502 4.13 18.36 17.89
N PRO A 503 4.07 19.21 18.93
CA PRO A 503 2.84 19.40 19.70
C PRO A 503 1.75 20.02 18.83
N ILE A 504 0.53 19.55 18.98
CA ILE A 504 -0.65 20.01 18.24
C ILE A 504 -1.81 20.33 19.19
N GLY A 505 -2.71 21.19 18.72
CA GLY A 505 -3.91 21.54 19.46
C GLY A 505 -3.66 22.61 20.53
N PHE A 506 -4.46 22.55 21.61
CA PHE A 506 -4.36 23.52 22.70
C PHE A 506 -3.19 23.24 23.65
N SER A 507 -2.67 24.29 24.31
CA SER A 507 -1.53 24.17 25.22
C SER A 507 -1.87 23.32 26.45
N PRO A 508 -0.97 22.43 26.91
CA PRO A 508 -1.14 21.75 28.20
C PRO A 508 -1.15 22.72 29.39
N THR A 509 -0.62 23.93 29.23
CA THR A 509 -0.60 24.99 30.25
C THR A 509 -1.70 26.03 30.08
N ALA A 510 -2.72 25.76 29.25
CA ALA A 510 -3.84 26.68 29.09
C ALA A 510 -4.57 26.85 30.43
N ALA A 511 -4.81 28.10 30.84
CA ALA A 511 -5.47 28.43 32.12
C ALA A 511 -6.90 27.84 32.22
N GLN A 512 -7.57 27.69 31.08
CA GLN A 512 -8.83 26.96 30.96
C GLN A 512 -8.76 26.06 29.72
N GLU A 513 -9.23 24.82 29.86
CA GLU A 513 -9.33 23.92 28.73
C GLU A 513 -10.41 24.41 27.76
N PRO A 514 -10.09 24.58 26.46
CA PRO A 514 -11.09 24.99 25.49
C PRO A 514 -12.08 23.85 25.24
N HIS A 515 -13.33 24.20 24.95
CA HIS A 515 -14.37 23.22 24.58
C HIS A 515 -14.27 22.83 23.10
N GLY A 516 -14.56 21.57 22.79
CA GLY A 516 -14.59 21.08 21.41
C GLY A 516 -13.25 21.17 20.69
N LYS A 517 -12.15 20.82 21.38
CA LYS A 517 -10.79 20.85 20.83
C LYS A 517 -10.04 19.56 21.14
N LEU A 518 -8.93 19.38 20.43
CA LEU A 518 -7.99 18.29 20.62
C LEU A 518 -6.64 18.83 21.09
N ARG A 519 -5.92 18.04 21.89
CA ARG A 519 -4.49 18.18 22.22
C ARG A 519 -3.79 16.86 21.93
N GLY A 520 -2.58 16.94 21.39
CA GLY A 520 -1.77 15.77 21.13
C GLY A 520 -0.40 16.11 20.57
N THR A 521 0.23 15.10 19.98
CA THR A 521 1.53 15.19 19.32
C THR A 521 1.48 14.52 17.95
N LEU A 522 1.95 15.22 16.92
CA LEU A 522 2.24 14.61 15.63
C LEU A 522 3.67 14.04 15.69
N LEU A 523 3.80 12.73 15.48
CA LEU A 523 5.07 12.01 15.47
C LEU A 523 5.46 11.70 14.03
N ILE A 524 6.67 12.07 13.64
CA ILE A 524 7.25 11.80 12.33
C ILE A 524 8.48 10.94 12.54
N LYS A 525 8.42 9.68 12.15
CA LYS A 525 9.59 8.81 12.12
C LYS A 525 10.21 8.90 10.74
N ALA A 526 11.46 9.33 10.64
CA ALA A 526 12.18 9.37 9.37
C ALA A 526 13.55 8.73 9.48
N GLN A 527 13.94 8.01 8.42
CA GLN A 527 15.23 7.34 8.32
C GLN A 527 15.71 7.38 6.87
N ARG A 528 17.03 7.36 6.69
CA ARG A 528 17.65 7.06 5.41
C ARG A 528 17.53 5.56 5.15
N ILE A 529 17.35 5.14 3.91
CA ILE A 529 17.16 3.72 3.52
C ILE A 529 18.02 3.32 2.33
#